data_AF-A0A4Q5QIZ0-F1
#
_entry.id   AF-A0A4Q5QIZ0-F1
#
_cell.length_a   1.000
_cell.length_b   1.000
_cell.length_c   1.000
_cell.angle_alpha   90.00
_cell.angle_beta   90.00
_cell.angle_gamma   90.00
#
_symmetry.space_group_name_H-M   'P 1'
#
loop_
_entity.id
_entity.type
_entity.pdbx_description
1 polymer ?
#
loop_
_entity_poly.entity_id
_entity_poly.type
_entity_poly.pdbx_seq_one_letter_code
_entity_poly.pdbx_strand_id
1 'polypeptide(L)'
;MNEVFLEIVTAKFTAADFERHKLLLPAYQDSSNLRLVFFNETDYNTYLKELETECDMLLSRYWLSKNLELIDKNKFVIKVLTVLKQEYSKKNHCPC
;
A
#
# COMPACT_ATOMS: atom_id res chain seq x y z
N MET A 1 -23.79 8.01 3.87
CA MET A 1 -22.49 8.17 3.18
C MET A 1 -21.43 7.95 4.24
N ASN A 2 -20.58 6.93 4.09
CA ASN A 2 -19.42 6.81 4.98
C ASN A 2 -18.43 7.91 4.61
N GLU A 3 -18.07 8.74 5.59
CA GLU A 3 -17.05 9.75 5.44
C GLU A 3 -15.72 9.05 5.11
N VAL A 4 -15.01 9.53 4.09
CA VAL A 4 -13.74 8.93 3.68
C VAL A 4 -12.67 9.35 4.68
N PHE A 5 -12.06 8.37 5.35
CA PHE A 5 -10.97 8.62 6.28
C PHE A 5 -9.70 9.00 5.53
N LEU A 6 -9.28 8.25 4.52
CA LEU A 6 -8.09 8.57 3.75
C LEU A 6 -8.29 8.15 2.30
N GLU A 7 -8.10 9.09 1.37
CA GLU A 7 -8.08 8.81 -0.06
C GLU A 7 -6.70 9.13 -0.60
N ILE A 8 -6.09 8.15 -1.25
CA ILE A 8 -4.80 8.30 -1.91
C ILE A 8 -5.02 8.13 -3.40
N VAL A 9 -4.95 9.25 -4.14
CA VAL A 9 -4.89 9.22 -5.60
C VAL A 9 -3.48 8.79 -5.98
N THR A 10 -3.33 7.54 -6.46
CA THR A 10 -2.01 6.99 -6.75
C THR A 10 -1.49 7.47 -8.10
N ALA A 11 -1.11 8.75 -8.22
CA ALA A 11 -0.28 9.19 -9.36
C ALA A 11 1.06 8.41 -9.44
N LYS A 12 1.42 7.69 -8.36
CA LYS A 12 2.67 6.95 -8.18
C LYS A 12 2.56 5.44 -8.49
N PHE A 13 1.34 4.90 -8.69
CA PHE A 13 1.10 3.47 -8.92
C PHE A 13 -0.07 3.23 -9.87
N THR A 14 -0.04 2.11 -10.57
CA THR A 14 -1.13 1.63 -11.42
C THR A 14 -1.71 0.33 -10.87
N ALA A 15 -2.95 -0.03 -11.25
CA ALA A 15 -3.53 -1.33 -10.90
C ALA A 15 -2.63 -2.48 -11.39
N ALA A 16 -2.02 -2.34 -12.58
CA ALA A 16 -1.08 -3.30 -13.14
C ALA A 16 0.16 -3.50 -12.26
N ASP A 17 0.63 -2.47 -11.54
CA ASP A 17 1.75 -2.61 -10.61
C ASP A 17 1.39 -3.51 -9.43
N PHE A 18 0.16 -3.39 -8.90
CA PHE A 18 -0.32 -4.23 -7.80
C PHE A 18 -0.58 -5.68 -8.25
N GLU A 19 -1.16 -5.87 -9.44
CA GLU A 19 -1.35 -7.19 -10.05
C GLU A 19 -0.03 -7.90 -10.31
N ARG A 20 0.94 -7.22 -10.93
CA ARG A 20 2.27 -7.76 -11.21
C ARG A 20 2.96 -8.27 -9.95
N HIS A 21 2.83 -7.52 -8.86
CA HIS A 21 3.45 -7.87 -7.58
C HIS A 21 2.56 -8.74 -6.69
N LYS A 22 1.36 -9.13 -7.14
CA LYS A 22 0.38 -9.90 -6.34
C LYS A 22 0.19 -9.31 -4.94
N LEU A 23 -0.02 -8.00 -4.89
CA LEU A 23 -0.33 -7.28 -3.67
C LEU A 23 -1.84 -7.20 -3.47
N LEU A 24 -2.27 -7.22 -2.21
CA LEU A 24 -3.64 -6.95 -1.85
C LEU A 24 -3.99 -5.52 -2.27
N LEU A 25 -5.01 -5.37 -3.10
CA LEU A 25 -5.58 -4.07 -3.44
C LEU A 25 -6.37 -3.57 -2.22
N PRO A 26 -6.16 -2.33 -1.74
CA PRO A 26 -7.04 -1.77 -0.73
C PRO A 26 -8.41 -1.49 -1.35
N ALA A 27 -9.43 -1.61 -0.52
CA ALA A 27 -10.83 -1.73 -0.93
C ALA A 27 -11.40 -0.42 -1.51
N TYR A 28 -11.09 -0.11 -2.78
CA TYR A 28 -12.00 0.47 -3.78
C TYR A 28 -11.20 0.91 -5.03
N GLN A 29 -11.55 0.41 -6.21
CA GLN A 29 -10.94 0.83 -7.48
C GLN A 29 -11.93 1.70 -8.27
N ASP A 30 -11.50 2.87 -8.72
CA ASP A 30 -12.19 3.61 -9.79
C ASP A 30 -11.49 3.32 -11.13
N SER A 31 -12.29 3.09 -12.16
CA SER A 31 -11.95 2.63 -13.51
C SER A 31 -10.90 3.44 -14.27
N SER A 32 -10.59 4.66 -13.81
CA SER A 32 -9.72 5.60 -14.53
C SER A 32 -8.42 5.94 -13.79
N ASN A 33 -8.37 5.76 -12.47
CA ASN A 33 -7.17 5.96 -11.65
C ASN A 33 -7.22 5.03 -10.45
N LEU A 34 -6.11 4.34 -10.16
CA LEU A 34 -6.02 3.56 -8.93
C LEU A 34 -6.09 4.55 -7.74
N ARG A 35 -7.12 4.40 -6.92
CA ARG A 35 -7.30 5.14 -5.67
C ARG A 35 -7.24 4.13 -4.54
N LEU A 36 -6.53 4.45 -3.47
CA LEU A 36 -6.59 3.66 -2.25
C LEU A 36 -7.52 4.42 -1.31
N VAL A 37 -8.70 3.86 -1.04
CA VAL A 37 -9.72 4.48 -0.21
C VAL A 37 -9.84 3.70 1.09
N PHE A 38 -9.75 4.42 2.21
CA PHE A 38 -9.94 3.89 3.55
C PHE A 38 -11.11 4.66 4.19
N PHE A 39 -12.10 3.93 4.70
CA PHE A 39 -13.30 4.53 5.32
C PHE A 39 -13.13 4.79 6.82
N ASN A 40 -12.16 4.13 7.47
CA ASN A 40 -11.84 4.36 8.86
C ASN A 40 -10.34 4.09 9.13
N GLU A 41 -9.87 4.54 10.29
CA GLU A 41 -8.48 4.38 10.71
C GLU A 41 -8.09 2.91 10.93
N THR A 42 -9.03 2.07 11.37
CA THR A 42 -8.80 0.64 11.61
C THR A 42 -8.45 -0.09 10.31
N ASP A 43 -9.17 0.17 9.22
CA ASP A 43 -8.92 -0.45 7.91
C ASP A 43 -7.55 -0.01 7.37
N TYR A 44 -7.21 1.28 7.52
CA TYR A 44 -5.89 1.80 7.15
C TYR A 44 -4.76 1.12 7.94
N ASN A 45 -4.88 1.05 9.26
CA ASN A 45 -3.86 0.43 10.11
C ASN A 45 -3.77 -1.09 9.90
N THR A 46 -4.89 -1.75 9.62
CA THR A 46 -4.91 -3.18 9.27
C THR A 46 -4.15 -3.41 7.98
N TYR A 47 -4.43 -2.63 6.94
CA TYR A 47 -3.73 -2.73 5.67
C TYR A 47 -2.23 -2.42 5.78
N LEU A 48 -1.85 -1.40 6.56
CA LEU A 48 -0.44 -1.14 6.87
C LEU A 48 0.25 -2.36 7.48
N LYS A 49 -0.38 -2.99 8.47
CA LYS A 49 0.17 -4.15 9.16
C LYS A 49 0.30 -5.37 8.24
N GLU A 50 -0.67 -5.58 7.34
CA GLU A 50 -0.60 -6.62 6.31
C GLU A 50 0.61 -6.42 5.39
N LEU A 51 0.83 -5.19 4.92
CA LEU A 51 1.98 -4.87 4.08
C LEU A 51 3.32 -5.01 4.82
N GLU A 52 3.39 -4.62 6.09
CA GLU A 52 4.58 -4.81 6.93
C GLU A 52 4.88 -6.30 7.15
N THR A 53 3.85 -7.11 7.40
CA THR A 53 3.98 -8.57 7.53
C THR A 53 4.45 -9.22 6.22
N GLU A 54 3.91 -8.79 5.07
CA GLU A 54 4.34 -9.26 3.76
C GLU A 54 5.81 -8.90 3.49
N CYS A 55 6.28 -7.69 3.84
CA CYS A 55 7.70 -7.31 3.74
C CYS A 55 8.61 -8.30 4.48
N ASP A 56 8.30 -8.58 5.75
CA ASP A 56 9.09 -9.48 6.59
C ASP A 56 9.10 -10.91 6.03
N MET A 57 7.95 -11.38 5.53
CA MET A 57 7.83 -12.69 4.90
C MET A 57 8.64 -12.78 3.59
N LEU A 58 8.59 -11.75 2.75
CA LEU A 58 9.34 -11.71 1.48
C LEU A 58 10.85 -11.69 1.72
N LEU A 59 11.32 -10.87 2.67
CA LEU A 59 12.74 -10.85 3.05
C LEU A 59 13.19 -12.19 3.61
N SER A 60 12.40 -12.80 4.50
CA SER A 60 12.71 -14.10 5.07
C SER A 60 12.81 -15.18 3.98
N ARG A 61 11.84 -15.22 3.05
CA ARG A 61 11.87 -16.14 1.91
C ARG A 61 13.03 -15.87 0.96
N TYR A 62 13.41 -14.62 0.76
CA TYR A 62 14.58 -14.26 -0.02
C TYR A 62 15.85 -14.79 0.61
N TRP A 63 16.02 -14.67 1.93
CA TRP A 63 17.22 -15.19 2.60
C TRP A 63 17.38 -16.71 2.43
N LEU A 64 16.28 -17.45 2.32
CA LEU A 64 16.26 -18.89 2.09
C LEU A 64 16.48 -19.29 0.62
N SER A 65 15.80 -18.62 -0.31
CA SER A 65 15.75 -19.04 -1.73
C SER A 65 16.63 -18.22 -2.68
N LYS A 66 17.08 -17.04 -2.24
CA LYS A 66 17.83 -16.05 -3.03
C LYS A 66 17.14 -15.64 -4.34
N ASN A 67 15.81 -15.77 -4.42
CA ASN A 67 15.05 -15.35 -5.60
C ASN A 67 14.91 -13.82 -5.66
N LEU A 68 15.45 -13.19 -6.71
CA LEU A 68 15.41 -11.74 -6.93
C LEU A 68 13.99 -11.18 -7.08
N GLU A 69 13.04 -11.97 -7.57
CA GLU A 69 11.63 -11.54 -7.68
C GLU A 69 11.03 -11.20 -6.31
N LEU A 70 11.48 -11.87 -5.24
CA LEU A 70 11.04 -11.59 -3.87
C LEU A 70 11.54 -10.22 -3.39
N ILE A 71 12.76 -9.84 -3.77
CA ILE A 71 13.33 -8.53 -3.46
C ILE A 71 12.63 -7.44 -4.25
N ASP A 72 12.34 -7.66 -5.53
CA ASP A 72 11.63 -6.68 -6.35
C ASP A 72 10.20 -6.49 -5.87
N LYS A 73 9.50 -7.57 -5.49
CA LYS A 73 8.22 -7.48 -4.80
C LYS A 73 8.34 -6.70 -3.50
N ASN A 74 9.33 -7.00 -2.66
CA ASN A 74 9.51 -6.31 -1.39
C ASN A 74 9.76 -4.80 -1.55
N LYS A 75 10.59 -4.39 -2.53
CA LYS A 75 10.79 -2.97 -2.85
C LYS A 75 9.48 -2.28 -3.22
N PHE A 76 8.62 -2.96 -3.98
CA PHE A 76 7.31 -2.42 -4.34
C PHE A 76 6.40 -2.26 -3.12
N VAL A 77 6.34 -3.26 -2.22
CA VAL A 77 5.61 -3.17 -0.94
C VAL A 77 6.10 -1.98 -0.11
N ILE A 78 7.43 -1.81 0.03
CA ILE A 78 8.04 -0.67 0.74
C ILE A 78 7.63 0.67 0.11
N LYS A 79 7.59 0.75 -1.22
CA LYS A 79 7.15 1.95 -1.93
C LYS A 79 5.70 2.27 -1.59
N VAL A 80 4.80 1.28 -1.58
CA VAL A 80 3.39 1.45 -1.19
C VAL A 80 3.27 1.92 0.26
N LEU A 81 3.96 1.26 1.21
CA LEU A 81 4.02 1.66 2.62
C LEU A 81 4.48 3.11 2.80
N THR A 82 5.49 3.52 2.06
CA THR A 82 6.04 4.89 2.10
C THR A 82 5.00 5.90 1.67
N VAL A 83 4.27 5.63 0.58
CA VAL A 83 3.20 6.53 0.10
C VAL A 83 2.05 6.60 1.10
N LEU A 84 1.62 5.47 1.67
CA LEU A 84 0.58 5.44 2.70
C LEU A 84 0.95 6.34 3.90
N LYS A 85 2.16 6.17 4.43
CA LYS A 85 2.66 6.96 5.58
C LYS A 85 2.82 8.45 5.23
N GLN A 86 3.26 8.78 4.02
CA GLN A 86 3.36 10.16 3.54
C GLN A 86 2.01 10.85 3.43
N GLU A 87 1.02 10.21 2.81
CA GLU A 87 -0.31 10.80 2.64
C GLU A 87 -1.05 10.93 3.97
N TYR A 88 -0.93 9.95 4.87
CA TYR A 88 -1.43 10.07 6.23
C TYR A 88 -0.78 11.22 7.00
N SER A 89 0.55 11.37 6.87
CA SER A 89 1.26 12.51 7.49
C SER A 89 0.75 13.83 6.93
N LYS A 90 0.61 14.00 5.61
CA LYS A 90 0.07 15.22 5.00
C LYS A 90 -1.33 15.56 5.48
N LYS A 91 -2.23 14.57 5.59
CA LYS A 91 -3.58 14.76 6.12
C LYS A 91 -3.54 15.33 7.56
N ASN A 92 -2.61 14.86 8.39
CA ASN A 92 -2.49 15.26 9.79
C ASN A 92 -1.54 16.45 10.03
N HIS A 93 -0.75 16.87 9.04
CA HIS A 93 0.20 18.00 9.12
C HIS A 93 -0.24 19.23 8.31
N CYS A 94 -1.45 19.28 7.76
CA CYS A 94 -2.06 20.56 7.37
C CYS A 94 -2.55 21.27 8.64
N PRO A 95 -1.88 22.34 9.11
CA PRO A 95 -2.49 23.23 10.08
C PRO A 95 -3.58 24.00 9.33
N CYS A 96 -4.77 24.07 9.91
CA CYS A 96 -5.76 25.09 9.57
C CYS A 96 -5.16 26.49 9.76
#